data_AF-A0A8S9TCY2-F1
#
_entry.id   AF-A0A8S9TCY2-F1
#
_cell.length_a   1.000
_cell.length_b   1.000
_cell.length_c   1.000
_cell.angle_alpha   90.00
_cell.angle_beta   90.00
_cell.angle_gamma   90.00
#
_symmetry.space_group_name_H-M   'P 1'
#
loop_
_entity.id
_entity.type
_entity.pdbx_description
1 polymer ?
#
loop_
_entity_poly.entity_id
_entity_poly.type
_entity_poly.pdbx_seq_one_letter_code
_entity_poly.pdbx_strand_id
1 'polypeptide(L)'
;MFYLTQASDIQAIIPELTSHPILWLDTEVADYDTPSPKLSLIQVLAEANDLTGDSVYILDVLNKPDITKYFITQIMANDKIEKVFHNAVFDLKYLGSTQAENITCTYKIARSISRDRLGTSNLQLKTLAKELCHFTNVDAEEGRSDWGRRPLSPKQLEYAKMDTVYLAQVYFCLNQWLKSNGQLTLEYDNPDKFPRNPSLSEVYGEGSDRLNLPVEPEKFLNQIPETTSKSLKEKCQELIDLSQQKTELTKYAAQIDGFTGRQAKITNTVREILPLIIALRAFRQKGNIHIDLNQKVDNLLTIITSIKENFQTNPEWILNSNTFKSTDFLSKIENLKNTLKQNLSQAWKNYLAQQLRSRNKEVLKIFAEIESLKPTIQRIDTLDRQIQEIEFPKNSEEFDRVDKIIEQLNQSLDSLSSDKIPQNVQNFLKAAAHQGATLDLLTPEVKEWLIEHRLAQSLRIRLT
;
A
#
# COMPACT_ATOMS: atom_id res chain seq x y z
N MET A 1 10.75 -6.86 3.62
CA MET A 1 10.38 -8.10 2.89
C MET A 1 11.52 -9.07 3.08
N PHE A 2 11.24 -10.35 3.32
CA PHE A 2 12.24 -11.39 3.52
C PHE A 2 12.25 -12.34 2.31
N TYR A 3 13.24 -12.21 1.43
CA TYR A 3 13.42 -13.13 0.29
C TYR A 3 14.40 -14.25 0.68
N LEU A 4 13.86 -15.45 0.93
CA LEU A 4 14.61 -16.59 1.43
C LEU A 4 14.87 -17.59 0.30
N THR A 5 16.16 -17.84 0.00
CA THR A 5 16.58 -18.71 -1.11
C THR A 5 17.13 -20.05 -0.69
N GLN A 6 17.69 -20.14 0.53
CA GLN A 6 18.29 -21.36 1.05
C GLN A 6 17.23 -22.22 1.75
N ALA A 7 17.32 -23.53 1.52
CA ALA A 7 16.41 -24.51 2.12
C ALA A 7 16.41 -24.44 3.66
N SER A 8 17.58 -24.24 4.28
CA SER A 8 17.73 -24.11 5.73
C SER A 8 16.96 -22.92 6.31
N ASP A 9 17.03 -21.77 5.63
CA ASP A 9 16.42 -20.53 6.10
C ASP A 9 14.90 -20.61 5.98
N ILE A 10 14.41 -21.17 4.87
CA ILE A 10 12.99 -21.43 4.67
C ILE A 10 12.47 -22.43 5.72
N GLN A 11 13.22 -23.50 5.99
CA GLN A 11 12.82 -24.48 6.99
C GLN A 11 12.79 -23.88 8.41
N ALA A 12 13.71 -22.96 8.73
CA ALA A 12 13.80 -22.31 10.03
C ALA A 12 12.63 -21.36 10.32
N ILE A 13 12.07 -20.69 9.29
CA ILE A 13 10.97 -19.73 9.49
C ILE A 13 9.59 -20.40 9.58
N ILE A 14 9.41 -21.57 8.99
CA ILE A 14 8.11 -22.28 8.96
C ILE A 14 7.53 -22.48 10.37
N PRO A 15 8.28 -22.93 11.39
CA PRO A 15 7.77 -23.01 12.76
C PRO A 15 7.25 -21.68 13.32
N GLU A 16 7.90 -20.55 13.02
CA GLU A 16 7.44 -19.24 13.47
C GLU A 16 6.08 -18.89 12.83
N LEU A 17 5.93 -19.14 11.53
CA LEU A 17 4.68 -18.93 10.80
C LEU A 17 3.51 -19.75 11.37
N THR A 18 3.77 -20.92 11.98
CA THR A 18 2.71 -21.73 12.60
C THR A 18 2.09 -21.11 13.85
N SER A 19 2.73 -20.10 14.43
CA SER A 19 2.21 -19.40 15.62
C SER A 19 1.11 -18.38 15.29
N HIS A 20 0.94 -18.04 14.00
CA HIS A 20 -0.08 -17.11 13.56
C HIS A 20 -1.40 -17.82 13.25
N PRO A 21 -2.56 -17.26 13.67
CA PRO A 21 -3.86 -17.89 13.46
C PRO A 21 -4.35 -17.79 12.02
N ILE A 22 -3.86 -16.80 11.25
CA ILE A 22 -4.24 -16.56 9.86
C ILE A 22 -2.98 -16.26 9.05
N LEU A 23 -2.88 -16.84 7.87
CA LEU A 23 -1.84 -16.54 6.88
C LEU A 23 -2.47 -16.20 5.54
N TRP A 24 -2.00 -15.11 4.91
CA TRP A 24 -2.36 -14.75 3.53
C TRP A 24 -1.27 -15.27 2.60
N LEU A 25 -1.69 -16.15 1.70
CA LEU A 25 -0.80 -16.94 0.87
C LEU A 25 -1.08 -16.68 -0.60
N ASP A 26 0.00 -16.67 -1.38
CA ASP A 26 -0.05 -16.74 -2.84
C ASP A 26 1.08 -17.64 -3.36
N THR A 27 1.04 -17.98 -4.66
CA THR A 27 2.11 -18.75 -5.30
C THR A 27 2.48 -18.22 -6.68
N GLU A 28 3.72 -18.48 -7.10
CA GLU A 28 4.16 -18.27 -8.48
C GLU A 28 4.72 -19.56 -9.08
N VAL A 29 4.46 -19.77 -10.37
CA VAL A 29 4.77 -21.02 -11.07
C VAL A 29 5.70 -20.75 -12.24
N ALA A 30 6.83 -21.47 -12.28
CA ALA A 30 7.75 -21.50 -13.40
C ALA A 30 7.27 -22.49 -14.48
N ASP A 31 7.68 -22.24 -15.73
CA ASP A 31 7.39 -23.13 -16.87
C ASP A 31 5.88 -23.42 -17.04
N TYR A 32 5.03 -22.43 -16.76
CA TYR A 32 3.57 -22.57 -16.69
C TYR A 32 2.94 -23.15 -17.96
N ASP A 33 3.43 -22.75 -19.13
CA ASP A 33 2.95 -23.21 -20.44
C ASP A 33 3.57 -24.55 -20.90
N THR A 34 4.37 -25.19 -20.05
CA THR A 34 5.01 -26.48 -20.36
C THR A 34 4.23 -27.65 -19.78
N PRO A 35 4.47 -28.89 -20.22
CA PRO A 35 3.87 -30.08 -19.62
C PRO A 35 4.27 -30.35 -18.16
N SER A 36 5.25 -29.62 -17.61
CA SER A 36 5.80 -29.84 -16.27
C SER A 36 6.00 -28.52 -15.51
N PRO A 37 4.91 -27.79 -15.20
CA PRO A 37 5.00 -26.56 -14.42
C PRO A 37 5.57 -26.84 -13.02
N LYS A 38 6.36 -25.91 -12.49
CA LYS A 38 7.03 -26.06 -11.19
C LYS A 38 6.66 -24.91 -10.27
N LEU A 39 6.28 -25.24 -9.04
CA LEU A 39 6.11 -24.23 -8.00
C LEU A 39 7.45 -23.51 -7.80
N SER A 40 7.45 -22.20 -8.00
CA SER A 40 8.63 -21.36 -7.94
C SER A 40 8.73 -20.61 -6.62
N LEU A 41 7.64 -19.97 -6.22
CA LEU A 41 7.57 -19.16 -5.01
C LEU A 41 6.33 -19.51 -4.19
N ILE A 42 6.46 -19.35 -2.88
CA ILE A 42 5.34 -19.25 -1.93
C ILE A 42 5.51 -17.91 -1.23
N GLN A 43 4.48 -17.06 -1.28
CA GLN A 43 4.45 -15.80 -0.54
C GLN A 43 3.61 -15.98 0.72
N VAL A 44 4.10 -15.43 1.83
CA VAL A 44 3.42 -15.52 3.13
C VAL A 44 3.41 -14.16 3.80
N LEU A 45 2.22 -13.65 4.05
CA LEU A 45 1.99 -12.57 4.99
C LEU A 45 1.34 -13.14 6.26
N ALA A 46 1.91 -12.81 7.41
CA ALA A 46 1.40 -13.25 8.72
C ALA A 46 0.72 -12.12 9.51
N GLU A 47 0.99 -10.86 9.14
CA GLU A 47 0.48 -9.66 9.81
C GLU A 47 -0.31 -8.79 8.83
N ALA A 48 -1.63 -8.81 8.96
CA ALA A 48 -2.56 -8.13 8.06
C ALA A 48 -2.45 -6.60 8.01
N ASN A 49 -1.82 -5.99 9.03
CA ASN A 49 -1.67 -4.54 9.14
C ASN A 49 -0.49 -4.00 8.32
N ASP A 50 0.33 -4.88 7.74
CA ASP A 50 1.42 -4.48 6.86
C ASP A 50 0.91 -4.15 5.45
N LEU A 51 0.73 -2.84 5.22
CA LEU A 51 0.33 -2.30 3.91
C LEU A 51 1.51 -2.12 2.94
N THR A 52 2.73 -2.37 3.40
CA THR A 52 3.97 -2.10 2.64
C THR A 52 4.63 -3.36 2.08
N GLY A 53 4.26 -4.53 2.63
CA GLY A 53 4.86 -5.81 2.31
C GLY A 53 6.24 -6.02 2.94
N ASP A 54 6.63 -5.20 3.92
CA ASP A 54 7.95 -5.24 4.55
C ASP A 54 8.13 -6.44 5.51
N SER A 55 7.05 -7.06 5.93
CA SER A 55 7.03 -8.31 6.72
C SER A 55 6.72 -9.57 5.90
N VAL A 56 6.47 -9.42 4.59
CA VAL A 56 6.16 -10.56 3.72
C VAL A 56 7.40 -11.43 3.55
N TYR A 57 7.19 -12.74 3.70
CA TYR A 57 8.16 -13.78 3.37
C TYR A 57 7.93 -14.24 1.93
N ILE A 58 8.97 -14.20 1.11
CA ILE A 58 9.01 -14.81 -0.22
C ILE A 58 9.92 -16.02 -0.12
N LEU A 59 9.33 -17.22 -0.20
CA LEU A 59 10.04 -18.49 -0.07
C LEU A 59 10.37 -19.02 -1.47
N ASP A 60 11.66 -19.11 -1.80
CA ASP A 60 12.12 -19.65 -3.08
C ASP A 60 12.15 -21.17 -3.06
N VAL A 61 11.07 -21.80 -3.52
CA VAL A 61 10.87 -23.25 -3.50
C VAL A 61 11.18 -23.93 -4.83
N LEU A 62 11.66 -23.18 -5.83
CA LEU A 62 11.99 -23.71 -7.14
C LEU A 62 13.03 -24.85 -7.03
N ASN A 63 12.65 -26.02 -7.55
CA ASN A 63 13.41 -27.28 -7.47
C ASN A 63 13.72 -27.75 -6.02
N LYS A 64 12.89 -27.39 -5.03
CA LYS A 64 13.03 -27.80 -3.62
C LYS A 64 11.79 -28.55 -3.11
N PRO A 65 11.48 -29.75 -3.66
CA PRO A 65 10.24 -30.47 -3.34
C PRO A 65 10.11 -30.83 -1.85
N ASP A 66 11.22 -31.10 -1.16
CA ASP A 66 11.21 -31.41 0.28
C ASP A 66 10.76 -30.22 1.13
N ILE A 67 11.16 -28.99 0.73
CA ILE A 67 10.74 -27.76 1.40
C ILE A 67 9.26 -27.49 1.16
N THR A 68 8.78 -27.68 -0.08
CA THR A 68 7.35 -27.58 -0.38
C THR A 68 6.54 -28.60 0.43
N LYS A 69 7.01 -29.85 0.51
CA LYS A 69 6.36 -30.90 1.31
C LYS A 69 6.33 -30.56 2.80
N TYR A 70 7.41 -30.00 3.33
CA TYR A 70 7.48 -29.55 4.71
C TYR A 70 6.49 -28.40 4.97
N PHE A 71 6.43 -27.40 4.09
CA PHE A 71 5.44 -26.32 4.16
C PHE A 71 4.00 -26.84 4.15
N ILE A 72 3.67 -27.79 3.24
CA ILE A 72 2.35 -28.43 3.19
C ILE A 72 2.02 -29.11 4.52
N THR A 73 2.96 -29.87 5.07
CA THR A 73 2.74 -30.64 6.29
C THR A 73 2.54 -29.74 7.52
N GLN A 74 3.30 -28.65 7.63
CA GLN A 74 3.28 -27.79 8.82
C GLN A 74 2.22 -26.68 8.76
N ILE A 75 1.92 -26.16 7.57
CA ILE A 75 1.05 -25.00 7.37
C ILE A 75 -0.27 -25.41 6.72
N MET A 76 -0.22 -26.02 5.54
CA MET A 76 -1.43 -26.29 4.76
C MET A 76 -2.35 -27.32 5.44
N ALA A 77 -1.77 -28.38 6.00
CA ALA A 77 -2.50 -29.43 6.73
C ALA A 77 -2.89 -29.05 8.17
N ASN A 78 -2.46 -27.89 8.66
CA ASN A 78 -2.77 -27.46 10.01
C ASN A 78 -4.12 -26.72 10.06
N ASP A 79 -5.14 -27.36 10.61
CA ASP A 79 -6.51 -26.83 10.71
C ASP A 79 -6.63 -25.58 11.61
N LYS A 80 -5.68 -25.38 12.54
CA LYS A 80 -5.66 -24.24 13.46
C LYS A 80 -5.25 -22.92 12.80
N ILE A 81 -4.67 -22.99 11.61
CA ILE A 81 -4.27 -21.83 10.82
C ILE A 81 -5.29 -21.64 9.71
N GLU A 82 -5.93 -20.48 9.62
CA GLU A 82 -6.71 -20.11 8.44
C GLU A 82 -5.74 -19.70 7.32
N LYS A 83 -5.84 -20.34 6.16
CA LYS A 83 -5.06 -19.92 4.99
C LYS A 83 -5.97 -19.21 4.01
N VAL A 84 -5.70 -17.93 3.81
CA VAL A 84 -6.47 -17.07 2.91
C VAL A 84 -5.75 -17.02 1.56
N PHE A 85 -6.49 -17.22 0.48
CA PHE A 85 -6.03 -17.15 -0.91
C PHE A 85 -7.02 -16.34 -1.76
N HIS A 86 -6.56 -15.82 -2.90
CA HIS A 86 -7.45 -15.37 -3.96
C HIS A 86 -7.50 -16.42 -5.08
N ASN A 87 -8.69 -16.96 -5.37
CA ASN A 87 -8.83 -18.03 -6.36
C ASN A 87 -7.98 -19.29 -6.08
N ALA A 88 -7.97 -19.71 -4.80
CA ALA A 88 -7.19 -20.82 -4.23
C ALA A 88 -7.11 -22.14 -5.03
N VAL A 89 -8.06 -22.41 -5.94
CA VAL A 89 -8.11 -23.67 -6.71
C VAL A 89 -6.81 -23.89 -7.49
N PHE A 90 -6.16 -22.81 -7.92
CA PHE A 90 -4.90 -22.89 -8.63
C PHE A 90 -3.75 -23.27 -7.69
N ASP A 91 -3.53 -22.49 -6.63
CA ASP A 91 -2.44 -22.66 -5.66
C ASP A 91 -2.48 -24.01 -4.95
N LEU A 92 -3.68 -24.45 -4.58
CA LEU A 92 -3.88 -25.70 -3.87
C LEU A 92 -3.42 -26.92 -4.67
N LYS A 93 -3.38 -26.86 -6.00
CA LYS A 93 -2.82 -27.95 -6.82
C LYS A 93 -1.35 -28.23 -6.48
N TYR A 94 -0.60 -27.19 -6.13
CA TYR A 94 0.81 -27.27 -5.78
C TYR A 94 1.02 -27.38 -4.27
N LEU A 95 0.03 -26.95 -3.47
CA LEU A 95 0.10 -26.90 -2.00
C LEU A 95 -0.72 -27.99 -1.30
N GLY A 96 -0.71 -29.21 -1.85
CA GLY A 96 -1.22 -30.42 -1.17
C GLY A 96 -2.69 -30.76 -1.42
N SER A 97 -3.43 -29.90 -2.11
CA SER A 97 -4.80 -30.08 -2.59
C SER A 97 -5.75 -30.60 -1.51
N THR A 98 -6.00 -31.90 -1.41
CA THR A 98 -6.89 -32.51 -0.41
C THR A 98 -6.32 -32.49 1.01
N GLN A 99 -5.02 -32.26 1.17
CA GLN A 99 -4.37 -32.11 2.49
C GLN A 99 -4.57 -30.71 3.07
N ALA A 100 -5.00 -29.73 2.28
CA ALA A 100 -5.14 -28.36 2.73
C ALA A 100 -6.43 -28.17 3.54
N GLU A 101 -6.31 -27.80 4.80
CA GLU A 101 -7.43 -27.58 5.71
C GLU A 101 -7.66 -26.09 5.98
N ASN A 102 -8.84 -25.70 6.48
CA ASN A 102 -9.16 -24.31 6.88
C ASN A 102 -8.77 -23.24 5.83
N ILE A 103 -9.28 -23.40 4.61
CA ILE A 103 -9.00 -22.50 3.48
C ILE A 103 -10.13 -21.50 3.26
N THR A 104 -9.77 -20.21 3.27
CA THR A 104 -10.67 -19.13 2.84
C THR A 104 -10.26 -18.61 1.47
N CYS A 105 -11.24 -18.49 0.56
CA CYS A 105 -11.01 -18.02 -0.80
C CYS A 105 -11.77 -16.72 -1.06
N THR A 106 -11.04 -15.59 -1.16
CA THR A 106 -11.64 -14.25 -1.35
C THR A 106 -12.38 -14.13 -2.67
N TYR A 107 -11.93 -14.82 -3.72
CA TYR A 107 -12.65 -14.88 -5.00
C TYR A 107 -14.03 -15.52 -4.86
N LYS A 108 -14.17 -16.60 -4.07
CA LYS A 108 -15.47 -17.24 -3.82
C LYS A 108 -16.39 -16.32 -3.04
N ILE A 109 -15.86 -15.62 -2.04
CA ILE A 109 -16.60 -14.62 -1.26
C ILE A 109 -17.10 -13.51 -2.20
N ALA A 110 -16.21 -12.88 -2.96
CA ALA A 110 -16.55 -11.82 -3.90
C ALA A 110 -17.58 -12.28 -4.95
N ARG A 111 -17.47 -13.53 -5.44
CA ARG A 111 -18.43 -14.11 -6.38
C ARG A 111 -19.81 -14.32 -5.78
N SER A 112 -19.91 -14.72 -4.50
CA SER A 112 -21.20 -14.84 -3.81
C SER A 112 -21.91 -13.51 -3.62
N ILE A 113 -21.14 -12.42 -3.53
CA ILE A 113 -21.67 -11.05 -3.46
C ILE A 113 -22.10 -10.54 -4.84
N SER A 114 -21.39 -10.95 -5.89
CA SER A 114 -21.44 -10.44 -7.27
C SER A 114 -20.67 -9.13 -7.46
N ARG A 115 -20.04 -9.03 -8.63
CA ARG A 115 -19.31 -7.84 -9.10
C ARG A 115 -20.14 -6.57 -9.02
N ASP A 116 -21.39 -6.64 -9.51
CA ASP A 116 -22.24 -5.47 -9.66
C ASP A 116 -22.63 -4.88 -8.28
N ARG A 117 -22.80 -5.74 -7.26
CA ARG A 117 -23.03 -5.32 -5.87
C ARG A 117 -21.77 -4.81 -5.16
N LEU A 118 -20.59 -5.24 -5.59
CA LEU A 118 -19.31 -4.70 -5.13
C LEU A 118 -18.92 -3.39 -5.82
N GLY A 119 -19.59 -3.02 -6.93
CA GLY A 119 -19.23 -1.85 -7.72
C GLY A 119 -17.86 -1.97 -8.41
N THR A 120 -17.43 -3.19 -8.72
CA THR A 120 -16.13 -3.48 -9.33
C THR A 120 -16.26 -3.84 -10.81
N SER A 121 -15.19 -3.73 -11.60
CA SER A 121 -15.19 -4.02 -13.03
C SER A 121 -15.03 -5.52 -13.32
N ASN A 122 -14.33 -6.23 -12.44
CA ASN A 122 -14.19 -7.69 -12.40
C ASN A 122 -13.80 -8.15 -10.97
N LEU A 123 -13.64 -9.46 -10.76
CA LEU A 123 -13.38 -10.05 -9.44
C LEU A 123 -11.92 -10.50 -9.24
N GLN A 124 -10.98 -10.07 -10.08
CA GLN A 124 -9.55 -10.36 -9.90
C GLN A 124 -9.00 -9.63 -8.67
N LEU A 125 -8.01 -10.23 -8.01
CA LEU A 125 -7.40 -9.69 -6.80
C LEU A 125 -7.00 -8.22 -6.94
N LYS A 126 -6.24 -7.91 -7.99
CA LYS A 126 -5.72 -6.56 -8.28
C LYS A 126 -6.87 -5.56 -8.52
N THR A 127 -7.93 -5.96 -9.21
CA THR A 127 -9.12 -5.12 -9.42
C THR A 127 -9.85 -4.86 -8.11
N LEU A 128 -10.06 -5.90 -7.29
CA LEU A 128 -10.65 -5.72 -5.96
C LEU A 128 -9.77 -4.81 -5.09
N ALA A 129 -8.45 -5.01 -5.07
CA ALA A 129 -7.56 -4.14 -4.31
C ALA A 129 -7.65 -2.67 -4.75
N LYS A 130 -7.71 -2.41 -6.06
CA LYS A 130 -7.81 -1.05 -6.59
C LYS A 130 -9.18 -0.42 -6.35
N GLU A 131 -10.25 -1.11 -6.72
CA GLU A 131 -11.59 -0.52 -6.80
C GLU A 131 -12.37 -0.66 -5.49
N LEU A 132 -12.21 -1.79 -4.79
CA LEU A 132 -12.85 -2.05 -3.51
C LEU A 132 -12.01 -1.55 -2.32
N CYS A 133 -10.68 -1.69 -2.37
CA CYS A 133 -9.80 -1.30 -1.27
C CYS A 133 -9.05 0.03 -1.50
N HIS A 134 -9.22 0.67 -2.66
CA HIS A 134 -8.63 1.96 -3.03
C HIS A 134 -7.09 2.01 -3.09
N PHE A 135 -6.44 0.89 -3.43
CA PHE A 135 -5.02 0.91 -3.76
C PHE A 135 -4.76 1.64 -5.08
N THR A 136 -3.83 2.60 -5.08
CA THR A 136 -3.57 3.46 -6.25
C THR A 136 -2.51 2.93 -7.19
N ASN A 137 -1.58 2.09 -6.73
CA ASN A 137 -0.44 1.57 -7.50
C ASN A 137 -0.47 0.03 -7.51
N VAL A 138 -1.45 -0.55 -8.20
CA VAL A 138 -1.60 -1.99 -8.30
C VAL A 138 -0.96 -2.46 -9.61
N ASP A 139 0.22 -3.06 -9.50
CA ASP A 139 0.94 -3.63 -10.65
C ASP A 139 0.31 -4.97 -11.06
N ALA A 140 0.00 -5.12 -12.34
CA ALA A 140 -0.58 -6.32 -12.94
C ALA A 140 0.35 -6.99 -13.98
N GLU A 141 1.51 -6.39 -14.29
CA GLU A 141 2.31 -6.77 -15.45
C GLU A 141 3.23 -7.98 -15.21
N GLU A 142 3.58 -8.28 -13.94
CA GLU A 142 4.55 -9.34 -13.62
C GLU A 142 3.94 -10.74 -13.40
N GLY A 143 2.61 -10.87 -13.35
CA GLY A 143 1.93 -12.18 -13.15
C GLY A 143 2.13 -13.18 -14.30
N ARG A 144 2.67 -12.75 -15.44
CA ARG A 144 3.07 -13.60 -16.59
C ARG A 144 4.58 -13.60 -16.83
N SER A 145 5.36 -13.09 -15.88
CA SER A 145 6.82 -13.06 -15.98
C SER A 145 7.42 -14.47 -15.91
N ASP A 146 8.67 -14.61 -16.36
CA ASP A 146 9.41 -15.86 -16.21
C ASP A 146 9.85 -16.03 -14.74
N TRP A 147 9.01 -16.73 -13.98
CA TRP A 147 9.28 -17.08 -12.59
C TRP A 147 10.28 -18.24 -12.43
N GLY A 148 10.76 -18.85 -13.50
CA GLY A 148 11.85 -19.82 -13.49
C GLY A 148 13.24 -19.19 -13.46
N ARG A 149 13.34 -17.92 -13.90
CA ARG A 149 14.60 -17.18 -13.97
C ARG A 149 15.12 -16.79 -12.59
N ARG A 150 16.44 -16.87 -12.41
CA ARG A 150 17.16 -16.35 -11.23
C ARG A 150 18.37 -15.51 -11.64
N PRO A 151 18.73 -14.46 -10.85
CA PRO A 151 17.97 -13.93 -9.70
C PRO A 151 16.65 -13.30 -10.16
N LEU A 152 15.65 -13.24 -9.27
CA LEU A 152 14.41 -12.52 -9.54
C LEU A 152 14.68 -11.02 -9.69
N SER A 153 13.91 -10.36 -10.55
CA SER A 153 14.02 -8.91 -10.71
C SER A 153 13.43 -8.18 -9.49
N PRO A 154 13.85 -6.93 -9.22
CA PRO A 154 13.21 -6.11 -8.18
C PRO A 154 11.70 -5.94 -8.38
N LYS A 155 11.24 -5.90 -9.64
CA LYS A 155 9.81 -5.82 -9.96
C LYS A 155 9.06 -7.10 -9.62
N GLN A 156 9.64 -8.27 -9.92
CA GLN A 156 9.06 -9.56 -9.56
C GLN A 156 8.92 -9.71 -8.04
N LEU A 157 9.95 -9.29 -7.28
CA LEU A 157 9.89 -9.30 -5.81
C LEU A 157 8.83 -8.34 -5.26
N GLU A 158 8.74 -7.13 -5.82
CA GLU A 158 7.71 -6.15 -5.45
C GLU A 158 6.30 -6.64 -5.77
N TYR A 159 6.12 -7.25 -6.93
CA TYR A 159 4.84 -7.83 -7.34
C TYR A 159 4.42 -8.96 -6.39
N ALA A 160 5.31 -9.95 -6.21
CA ALA A 160 5.08 -11.12 -5.37
C ALA A 160 4.72 -10.72 -3.93
N LYS A 161 5.45 -9.79 -3.32
CA LYS A 161 5.12 -9.39 -1.94
C LYS A 161 3.75 -8.71 -1.86
N MET A 162 3.42 -7.86 -2.84
CA MET A 162 2.21 -7.04 -2.79
C MET A 162 0.94 -7.85 -2.99
N ASP A 163 0.99 -9.01 -3.65
CA ASP A 163 -0.18 -9.88 -3.78
C ASP A 163 -0.76 -10.34 -2.45
N THR A 164 0.09 -10.77 -1.51
CA THR A 164 -0.38 -11.14 -0.16
C THR A 164 -0.91 -9.94 0.64
N VAL A 165 -0.37 -8.73 0.42
CA VAL A 165 -0.87 -7.48 1.02
C VAL A 165 -2.26 -7.14 0.49
N TYR A 166 -2.43 -7.16 -0.84
CA TYR A 166 -3.72 -6.94 -1.49
C TYR A 166 -4.74 -7.97 -1.03
N LEU A 167 -4.33 -9.23 -0.95
CA LEU A 167 -5.17 -10.34 -0.51
C LEU A 167 -5.70 -10.12 0.91
N ALA A 168 -4.84 -9.68 1.83
CA ALA A 168 -5.25 -9.34 3.19
C ALA A 168 -6.30 -8.22 3.20
N GLN A 169 -6.06 -7.11 2.50
CA GLN A 169 -7.01 -6.00 2.48
C GLN A 169 -8.34 -6.35 1.82
N VAL A 170 -8.29 -7.09 0.70
CA VAL A 170 -9.50 -7.55 0.00
C VAL A 170 -10.31 -8.49 0.90
N TYR A 171 -9.67 -9.41 1.61
CA TYR A 171 -10.33 -10.27 2.58
C TYR A 171 -11.12 -9.44 3.61
N PHE A 172 -10.52 -8.39 4.18
CA PHE A 172 -11.21 -7.54 5.16
C PHE A 172 -12.34 -6.72 4.56
N CYS A 173 -12.15 -6.11 3.39
CA CYS A 173 -13.20 -5.33 2.73
C CYS A 173 -14.42 -6.21 2.40
N LEU A 174 -14.19 -7.43 1.91
CA LEU A 174 -15.27 -8.38 1.61
C LEU A 174 -16.00 -8.84 2.87
N ASN A 175 -15.27 -9.16 3.94
CA ASN A 175 -15.88 -9.56 5.20
C ASN A 175 -16.66 -8.41 5.86
N GLN A 176 -16.17 -7.18 5.76
CA GLN A 176 -16.92 -6.01 6.21
C GLN A 176 -18.20 -5.81 5.40
N TRP A 177 -18.10 -5.93 4.07
CA TRP A 177 -19.26 -5.84 3.17
C TRP A 177 -20.36 -6.86 3.55
N LEU A 178 -19.97 -8.09 3.89
CA LEU A 178 -20.92 -9.14 4.30
C LEU A 178 -21.61 -8.80 5.62
N LYS A 179 -20.89 -8.21 6.58
CA LYS A 179 -21.42 -7.83 7.89
C LYS A 179 -22.37 -6.63 7.83
N SER A 180 -22.21 -5.74 6.84
CA SER A 180 -22.98 -4.49 6.72
C SER A 180 -24.22 -4.58 5.82
N ASN A 181 -24.71 -5.79 5.50
CA ASN A 181 -25.91 -6.02 4.68
C ASN A 181 -25.87 -5.33 3.29
N GLY A 182 -24.70 -5.21 2.68
CA GLY A 182 -24.55 -4.71 1.30
C GLY A 182 -24.43 -3.20 1.15
N GLN A 183 -24.18 -2.47 2.24
CA GLN A 183 -23.66 -1.11 2.19
C GLN A 183 -22.19 -1.11 2.60
N LEU A 184 -21.31 -0.67 1.71
CA LEU A 184 -19.99 -0.20 2.13
C LEU A 184 -20.19 1.18 2.74
N THR A 185 -20.49 1.24 4.04
CA THR A 185 -20.00 2.39 4.79
C THR A 185 -18.49 2.23 4.77
N LEU A 186 -17.80 2.97 3.89
CA LEU A 186 -16.37 3.20 4.05
C LEU A 186 -16.17 4.09 5.27
N GLU A 187 -16.59 3.60 6.44
CA GLU A 187 -16.00 3.97 7.70
C GLU A 187 -14.65 3.26 7.73
N TYR A 188 -13.68 3.87 7.06
CA TYR A 188 -12.28 3.75 7.44
C TYR A 188 -12.03 4.37 8.85
N ASP A 189 -13.04 4.45 9.72
CA ASP A 189 -12.98 5.15 11.00
C ASP A 189 -12.87 4.21 12.21
N ASN A 190 -12.86 2.88 12.02
CA ASN A 190 -12.66 1.97 13.14
C ASN A 190 -11.96 0.64 12.78
N PRO A 191 -10.66 0.47 13.09
CA PRO A 191 -9.91 -0.77 12.89
C PRO A 191 -10.30 -1.90 13.86
N ASP A 192 -11.22 -1.67 14.80
CA ASP A 192 -11.71 -2.71 15.72
C ASP A 192 -12.84 -3.57 15.18
N LYS A 193 -13.16 -3.43 13.89
CA LYS A 193 -14.08 -4.32 13.18
C LYS A 193 -13.37 -5.36 12.32
N PHE A 194 -12.10 -5.68 12.61
CA PHE A 194 -11.58 -7.01 12.26
C PHE A 194 -12.51 -8.07 12.89
N PRO A 195 -12.97 -9.10 12.16
CA PRO A 195 -13.76 -10.16 12.76
C PRO A 195 -12.98 -10.77 13.94
N ARG A 196 -13.48 -10.58 15.16
CA ARG A 196 -13.23 -11.54 16.23
C ARG A 196 -13.91 -12.84 15.81
N ASN A 197 -13.21 -13.96 16.05
CA ASN A 197 -13.79 -15.30 15.95
C ASN A 197 -15.16 -15.33 16.64
N PRO A 198 -16.21 -15.90 16.03
CA PRO A 198 -17.53 -15.96 16.65
C PRO A 198 -17.45 -16.75 17.95
N SER A 199 -18.04 -16.21 19.02
CA SER A 199 -18.13 -16.88 20.32
C SER A 199 -19.14 -18.03 20.25
N LEU A 200 -18.82 -19.14 20.93
CA LEU A 200 -19.65 -20.36 21.07
C LEU A 200 -21.07 -20.16 21.62
N SER A 201 -21.48 -18.93 21.93
CA SER A 201 -22.79 -18.57 22.48
C SER A 201 -23.91 -18.44 21.44
N GLU A 202 -23.61 -18.43 20.14
CA GLU A 202 -24.65 -18.34 19.10
C GLU A 202 -25.19 -19.71 18.63
N VAL A 203 -24.68 -20.81 19.22
CA VAL A 203 -25.07 -22.19 18.84
C VAL A 203 -26.11 -22.81 19.80
N TYR A 204 -26.35 -22.22 20.98
CA TYR A 204 -27.31 -22.75 21.95
C TYR A 204 -28.24 -21.67 22.47
N GLY A 205 -29.52 -21.80 22.12
CA GLY A 205 -30.59 -20.87 22.49
C GLY A 205 -30.90 -20.85 23.99
N GLU A 206 -31.56 -19.77 24.37
CA GLU A 206 -32.06 -19.46 25.71
C GLU A 206 -32.87 -20.61 26.32
N GLY A 207 -32.52 -21.00 27.55
CA GLY A 207 -33.23 -22.02 28.32
C GLY A 207 -32.88 -21.92 29.79
N SER A 208 -33.43 -20.91 30.47
CA SER A 208 -33.42 -20.84 31.93
C SER A 208 -34.51 -21.75 32.49
N ASP A 209 -34.20 -23.02 32.76
CA ASP A 209 -35.03 -23.85 33.63
C ASP A 209 -34.24 -24.28 34.86
N ARG A 210 -34.72 -23.81 36.02
CA ARG A 210 -34.28 -24.25 37.34
C ARG A 210 -34.70 -25.70 37.52
N LEU A 211 -33.78 -26.64 37.29
CA LEU A 211 -33.94 -28.03 37.70
C LEU A 211 -33.61 -28.17 39.19
N ASN A 212 -34.65 -28.32 40.01
CA ASN A 212 -34.55 -28.86 41.37
C ASN A 212 -33.97 -30.28 41.30
N LEU A 213 -32.83 -30.50 41.96
CA LEU A 213 -32.25 -31.83 42.15
C LEU A 213 -32.97 -32.56 43.29
N PRO A 214 -33.41 -33.83 43.11
CA PRO A 214 -33.74 -34.70 44.22
C PRO A 214 -32.47 -35.26 44.88
N VAL A 215 -32.64 -35.51 46.17
CA VAL A 215 -31.69 -36.00 47.16
C VAL A 215 -31.27 -37.45 46.87
N GLU A 216 -29.98 -37.75 47.09
CA GLU A 216 -29.27 -39.06 47.20
C GLU A 216 -28.16 -39.33 46.16
N PRO A 217 -26.92 -38.87 46.40
CA PRO A 217 -25.75 -39.09 45.53
C PRO A 217 -25.21 -40.54 45.52
N GLU A 218 -25.55 -41.35 46.52
CA GLU A 218 -24.87 -42.64 46.73
C GLU A 218 -25.31 -43.75 45.76
N LYS A 219 -26.49 -43.63 45.14
CA LYS A 219 -26.99 -44.64 44.18
C LYS A 219 -26.45 -44.50 42.75
N PHE A 220 -25.78 -43.40 42.43
CA PHE A 220 -25.24 -43.14 41.08
C PHE A 220 -23.77 -43.59 40.90
N LEU A 221 -23.04 -43.82 41.99
CA LEU A 221 -21.60 -44.10 41.93
C LEU A 221 -21.24 -45.55 41.52
N ASN A 222 -22.20 -46.48 41.54
CA ASN A 222 -21.95 -47.90 41.26
C ASN A 222 -22.29 -48.35 39.83
N GLN A 223 -22.55 -47.42 38.89
CA GLN A 223 -22.97 -47.76 37.51
C GLN A 223 -22.13 -47.12 36.40
N ILE A 224 -20.97 -46.52 36.70
CA ILE A 224 -20.13 -45.90 35.66
C ILE A 224 -19.03 -46.89 35.22
N PRO A 225 -18.96 -47.30 33.93
CA PRO A 225 -17.86 -48.11 33.42
C PRO A 225 -16.52 -47.36 33.53
N GLU A 226 -15.49 -48.05 34.01
CA GLU A 226 -14.10 -47.55 34.09
C GLU A 226 -13.45 -47.42 32.69
N THR A 227 -13.99 -46.59 31.81
CA THR A 227 -13.23 -46.05 30.69
C THR A 227 -13.76 -44.66 30.38
N THR A 228 -12.88 -43.65 30.52
CA THR A 228 -13.07 -42.21 30.23
C THR A 228 -13.85 -41.34 31.21
N SER A 229 -13.44 -41.28 32.49
CA SER A 229 -13.72 -40.09 33.32
C SER A 229 -12.40 -39.49 33.83
N LYS A 230 -12.11 -38.25 33.44
CA LYS A 230 -11.17 -37.39 34.16
C LYS A 230 -11.47 -37.48 35.67
N SER A 231 -10.45 -37.62 36.49
CA SER A 231 -10.58 -37.67 37.94
C SER A 231 -11.29 -36.41 38.48
N LEU A 232 -11.94 -36.51 39.63
CA LEU A 232 -12.61 -35.37 40.26
C LEU A 232 -11.66 -34.18 40.44
N LYS A 233 -10.38 -34.45 40.75
CA LYS A 233 -9.32 -33.44 40.89
C LYS A 233 -9.05 -32.68 39.59
N GLU A 234 -9.00 -33.39 38.46
CA GLU A 234 -8.81 -32.77 37.14
C GLU A 234 -10.01 -31.94 36.73
N LYS A 235 -11.24 -32.41 37.02
CA LYS A 235 -12.47 -31.64 36.77
C LYS A 235 -12.53 -30.37 37.62
N CYS A 236 -12.10 -30.43 38.88
CA CYS A 236 -12.02 -29.24 39.74
C CYS A 236 -10.97 -28.24 39.24
N GLN A 237 -9.81 -28.72 38.77
CA GLN A 237 -8.78 -27.84 38.18
C GLN A 237 -9.29 -27.16 36.91
N GLU A 238 -9.93 -27.92 36.02
CA GLU A 238 -10.56 -27.39 34.80
C GLU A 238 -11.62 -26.32 35.12
N LEU A 239 -12.38 -26.49 36.19
CA LEU A 239 -13.38 -25.50 36.64
C LEU A 239 -12.74 -24.22 37.19
N ILE A 240 -11.61 -24.33 37.89
CA ILE A 240 -10.81 -23.18 38.35
C ILE A 240 -10.24 -22.42 37.14
N ASP A 241 -9.66 -23.15 36.18
CA ASP A 241 -9.07 -22.57 34.97
C ASP A 241 -10.14 -21.84 34.14
N LEU A 242 -11.32 -22.46 33.95
CA LEU A 242 -12.47 -21.84 33.27
C LEU A 242 -12.99 -20.60 34.01
N SER A 243 -13.02 -20.63 35.35
CA SER A 243 -13.41 -19.47 36.15
C SER A 243 -12.41 -18.32 36.00
N GLN A 244 -11.11 -18.61 35.96
CA GLN A 244 -10.07 -17.62 35.72
C GLN A 244 -10.17 -17.03 34.31
N GLN A 245 -10.35 -17.88 33.30
CA GLN A 245 -10.58 -17.45 31.91
C GLN A 245 -11.81 -16.53 31.78
N LYS A 246 -12.92 -16.86 32.44
CA LYS A 246 -14.12 -16.00 32.46
C LYS A 246 -13.81 -14.61 33.03
N THR A 247 -13.05 -14.54 34.12
CA THR A 247 -12.66 -13.27 34.76
C THR A 247 -11.80 -12.43 33.81
N GLU A 248 -10.79 -13.02 33.18
CA GLU A 248 -9.94 -12.34 32.18
C GLU A 248 -10.74 -11.87 30.96
N LEU A 249 -11.63 -12.72 30.41
CA LEU A 249 -12.49 -12.34 29.29
C LEU A 249 -13.44 -11.18 29.65
N THR A 250 -13.95 -11.16 30.88
CA THR A 250 -14.81 -10.06 31.37
C THR A 250 -14.02 -8.76 31.49
N LYS A 251 -12.77 -8.83 31.96
CA LYS A 251 -11.85 -7.70 32.03
C LYS A 251 -11.53 -7.15 30.63
N TYR A 252 -11.20 -8.01 29.67
CA TYR A 252 -10.95 -7.61 28.29
C TYR A 252 -12.19 -7.04 27.60
N ALA A 253 -13.37 -7.61 27.87
CA ALA A 253 -14.64 -7.07 27.38
C ALA A 253 -14.89 -5.65 27.91
N ALA A 254 -14.53 -5.35 29.16
CA ALA A 254 -14.65 -4.01 29.72
C ALA A 254 -13.61 -3.00 29.16
N GLN A 255 -12.48 -3.49 28.66
CA GLN A 255 -11.39 -2.67 28.13
C GLN A 255 -11.42 -2.52 26.60
N ILE A 256 -12.31 -3.24 25.92
CA ILE A 256 -12.38 -3.34 24.47
C ILE A 256 -12.43 -1.97 23.79
N ASP A 257 -13.32 -1.09 24.23
CA ASP A 257 -13.50 0.24 23.65
C ASP A 257 -12.25 1.11 23.80
N GLY A 258 -11.49 0.89 24.87
CA GLY A 258 -10.22 1.55 25.11
C GLY A 258 -9.18 1.12 24.08
N PHE A 259 -8.99 -0.18 23.88
CA PHE A 259 -8.10 -0.70 22.84
C PHE A 259 -8.56 -0.20 21.48
N THR A 260 -9.87 -0.17 21.28
CA THR A 260 -10.47 0.26 20.05
C THR A 260 -10.15 1.69 19.68
N GLY A 261 -10.36 2.60 20.63
CA GLY A 261 -9.99 4.00 20.45
C GLY A 261 -8.48 4.19 20.18
N ARG A 262 -7.60 3.32 20.70
CA ARG A 262 -6.15 3.40 20.43
C ARG A 262 -5.82 2.90 19.03
N GLN A 263 -6.37 1.76 18.62
CA GLN A 263 -6.16 1.19 17.30
C GLN A 263 -6.64 2.18 16.23
N ALA A 264 -7.83 2.78 16.41
CA ALA A 264 -8.39 3.79 15.52
C ALA A 264 -7.45 4.98 15.31
N LYS A 265 -6.91 5.54 16.40
CA LYS A 265 -5.97 6.66 16.34
C LYS A 265 -4.72 6.30 15.57
N ILE A 266 -4.08 5.17 15.89
CA ILE A 266 -2.86 4.72 15.22
C ILE A 266 -3.12 4.48 13.73
N THR A 267 -4.22 3.79 13.41
CA THR A 267 -4.57 3.45 12.02
C THR A 267 -4.86 4.69 11.18
N ASN A 268 -5.62 5.65 11.70
CA ASN A 268 -5.88 6.90 11.00
C ASN A 268 -4.58 7.68 10.75
N THR A 269 -3.70 7.72 11.74
CA THR A 269 -2.40 8.35 11.60
C THR A 269 -1.51 7.70 10.53
N VAL A 270 -1.47 6.37 10.46
CA VAL A 270 -0.76 5.63 9.39
C VAL A 270 -1.35 5.97 8.03
N ARG A 271 -2.68 5.99 7.91
CA ARG A 271 -3.39 6.33 6.68
C ARG A 271 -3.03 7.73 6.16
N GLU A 272 -2.92 8.71 7.04
CA GLU A 272 -2.58 10.08 6.65
C GLU A 272 -1.15 10.25 6.17
N ILE A 273 -0.21 9.45 6.70
CA ILE A 273 1.21 9.53 6.33
C ILE A 273 1.54 8.71 5.10
N LEU A 274 0.85 7.59 4.87
CA LEU A 274 1.16 6.65 3.80
C LEU A 274 1.29 7.32 2.41
N PRO A 275 0.38 8.23 1.98
CA PRO A 275 0.53 8.94 0.71
C PRO A 275 1.81 9.77 0.61
N LEU A 276 2.29 10.36 1.71
CA LEU A 276 3.52 11.14 1.73
C LEU A 276 4.76 10.24 1.63
N ILE A 277 4.71 9.04 2.20
CA ILE A 277 5.76 8.03 2.05
C ILE A 277 5.84 7.54 0.60
N ILE A 278 4.68 7.30 -0.04
CA ILE A 278 4.62 6.91 -1.46
C ILE A 278 5.23 8.01 -2.34
N ALA A 279 4.87 9.28 -2.10
CA ALA A 279 5.47 10.41 -2.80
C ALA A 279 6.99 10.47 -2.57
N LEU A 280 7.45 10.36 -1.32
CA LEU A 280 8.88 10.34 -0.98
C LEU A 280 9.65 9.24 -1.72
N ARG A 281 9.07 8.03 -1.83
CA ARG A 281 9.67 6.93 -2.59
C ARG A 281 9.79 7.27 -4.07
N ALA A 282 8.76 7.87 -4.68
CA ALA A 282 8.80 8.31 -6.07
C ALA A 282 9.92 9.34 -6.32
N PHE A 283 10.07 10.32 -5.43
CA PHE A 283 11.16 11.31 -5.50
C PHE A 283 12.55 10.66 -5.39
N ARG A 284 12.73 9.68 -4.50
CA ARG A 284 14.01 8.97 -4.33
C ARG A 284 14.36 8.11 -5.55
N GLN A 285 13.37 7.51 -6.21
CA GLN A 285 13.58 6.66 -7.40
C GLN A 285 14.08 7.44 -8.62
N LYS A 286 13.76 8.74 -8.73
CA LYS A 286 14.21 9.59 -9.84
C LYS A 286 15.71 9.90 -9.83
N GLY A 287 16.39 9.65 -8.70
CA GLY A 287 17.80 9.97 -8.51
C GLY A 287 18.04 11.46 -8.24
N ASN A 288 19.13 11.79 -7.53
CA ASN A 288 19.57 13.16 -7.20
C ASN A 288 18.66 14.04 -6.32
N ILE A 289 17.46 13.59 -5.95
CA ILE A 289 16.61 14.32 -5.01
C ILE A 289 16.78 13.76 -3.60
N HIS A 290 17.58 14.44 -2.78
CA HIS A 290 17.82 14.05 -1.40
C HIS A 290 16.85 14.78 -0.46
N ILE A 291 16.03 14.01 0.25
CA ILE A 291 15.18 14.49 1.33
C ILE A 291 15.67 13.82 2.62
N ASP A 292 16.39 14.59 3.44
CA ASP A 292 16.89 14.15 4.75
C ASP A 292 15.78 14.26 5.80
N LEU A 293 15.57 13.17 6.53
CA LEU A 293 14.59 13.05 7.60
C LEU A 293 15.16 12.36 8.84
N ASN A 294 16.46 12.01 8.84
CA ASN A 294 17.05 11.03 9.76
C ASN A 294 16.78 11.40 11.23
N GLN A 295 17.12 12.63 11.63
CA GLN A 295 16.96 13.07 13.02
C GLN A 295 15.50 13.05 13.52
N LYS A 296 14.50 13.27 12.65
CA LYS A 296 13.08 13.24 13.04
C LYS A 296 12.52 11.82 13.04
N VAL A 297 12.96 10.99 12.10
CA VAL A 297 12.54 9.59 11.98
C VAL A 297 13.12 8.75 13.12
N ASP A 298 14.39 8.93 13.47
CA ASP A 298 15.05 8.16 14.55
C ASP A 298 14.37 8.36 15.91
N ASN A 299 13.98 9.61 16.21
CA ASN A 299 13.23 9.95 17.41
C ASN A 299 11.85 9.26 17.43
N LEU A 300 11.17 9.19 16.29
CA LEU A 300 9.87 8.53 16.20
C LEU A 300 10.01 7.00 16.27
N LEU A 301 11.01 6.43 15.61
CA LEU A 301 11.32 4.99 15.67
C LEU A 301 11.58 4.55 17.10
N THR A 302 12.36 5.31 17.86
CA THR A 302 12.62 5.03 19.28
C THR A 302 11.31 4.96 20.08
N ILE A 303 10.39 5.90 19.84
CA ILE A 303 9.08 5.93 20.50
C ILE A 303 8.22 4.74 20.07
N ILE A 304 8.17 4.42 18.77
CA ILE A 304 7.40 3.28 18.24
C ILE A 304 7.92 1.96 18.81
N THR A 305 9.24 1.76 18.85
CA THR A 305 9.87 0.58 19.43
C THR A 305 9.50 0.44 20.90
N SER A 306 9.61 1.52 21.68
CA SER A 306 9.22 1.50 23.10
C SER A 306 7.73 1.21 23.29
N ILE A 307 6.84 1.76 22.45
CA ILE A 307 5.40 1.44 22.49
C ILE A 307 5.18 -0.05 22.20
N LYS A 308 5.85 -0.60 21.18
CA LYS A 308 5.74 -2.02 20.82
C LYS A 308 6.19 -2.94 21.95
N GLU A 309 7.36 -2.66 22.54
CA GLU A 309 7.92 -3.43 23.66
C GLU A 309 7.00 -3.38 24.90
N ASN A 310 6.51 -2.19 25.26
CA ASN A 310 5.59 -2.03 26.38
C ASN A 310 4.27 -2.75 26.15
N PHE A 311 3.71 -2.68 24.94
CA PHE A 311 2.46 -3.36 24.59
C PHE A 311 2.62 -4.89 24.60
N GLN A 312 3.74 -5.42 24.10
CA GLN A 312 4.05 -6.85 24.14
C GLN A 312 4.19 -7.37 25.57
N THR A 313 4.76 -6.56 26.48
CA THR A 313 4.96 -6.94 27.88
C THR A 313 3.67 -6.80 28.70
N ASN A 314 2.90 -5.74 28.46
CA ASN A 314 1.65 -5.45 29.16
C ASN A 314 0.68 -4.68 28.23
N PRO A 315 -0.28 -5.35 27.58
CA PRO A 315 -1.21 -4.70 26.67
C PRO A 315 -2.01 -3.56 27.32
N GLU A 316 -2.39 -3.68 28.59
CA GLU A 316 -3.17 -2.64 29.31
C GLU A 316 -2.43 -1.32 29.47
N TRP A 317 -1.10 -1.34 29.32
CA TRP A 317 -0.27 -0.13 29.35
C TRP A 317 -0.73 0.93 28.34
N ILE A 318 -1.24 0.51 27.17
CA ILE A 318 -1.68 1.43 26.11
C ILE A 318 -3.00 2.14 26.43
N LEU A 319 -3.78 1.59 27.36
CA LEU A 319 -5.06 2.17 27.77
C LEU A 319 -4.84 3.37 28.70
N ASN A 320 -3.81 3.28 29.55
CA ASN A 320 -3.51 4.29 30.55
C ASN A 320 -2.91 5.56 29.89
N SER A 321 -3.61 6.69 30.02
CA SER A 321 -3.21 7.97 29.45
C SER A 321 -1.99 8.61 30.10
N ASN A 322 -1.63 8.21 31.33
CA ASN A 322 -0.45 8.71 32.03
C ASN A 322 0.83 8.01 31.53
N THR A 323 0.72 6.77 31.07
CA THR A 323 1.84 5.97 30.54
C THR A 323 1.93 6.08 29.03
N PHE A 324 0.83 5.81 28.32
CA PHE A 324 0.73 6.04 26.89
C PHE A 324 0.29 7.48 26.63
N LYS A 325 1.30 8.36 26.48
CA LYS A 325 1.13 9.78 26.13
C LYS A 325 0.69 9.93 24.66
N SER A 326 -0.53 9.47 24.36
CA SER A 326 -1.11 9.44 23.01
C SER A 326 -1.05 10.80 22.32
N THR A 327 -1.26 11.90 23.04
CA THR A 327 -1.20 13.26 22.47
C THR A 327 0.21 13.63 22.01
N ASP A 328 1.24 13.28 22.79
CA ASP A 328 2.64 13.53 22.44
C ASP A 328 3.03 12.71 21.21
N PHE A 329 2.72 11.41 21.21
CA PHE A 329 2.93 10.53 20.06
C PHE A 329 2.27 11.08 18.79
N LEU A 330 0.97 11.41 18.85
CA LEU A 330 0.24 11.95 17.71
C LEU A 330 0.81 13.30 17.24
N SER A 331 1.21 14.19 18.15
CA SER A 331 1.82 15.47 17.79
C SER A 331 3.16 15.32 17.07
N LYS A 332 3.98 14.33 17.44
CA LYS A 332 5.25 14.04 16.76
C LYS A 332 5.01 13.51 15.37
N ILE A 333 3.97 12.69 15.20
CA ILE A 333 3.59 12.21 13.88
C ILE A 333 3.05 13.35 13.01
N GLU A 334 2.23 14.23 13.57
CA GLU A 334 1.75 15.43 12.88
C GLU A 334 2.91 16.33 12.43
N ASN A 335 3.92 16.51 13.28
CA ASN A 335 5.15 17.24 12.94
C ASN A 335 5.90 16.59 11.77
N LEU A 336 6.03 15.25 11.78
CA LEU A 336 6.64 14.51 10.67
C LEU A 336 5.84 14.69 9.38
N LYS A 337 4.51 14.56 9.43
CA LYS A 337 3.61 14.77 8.29
C LYS A 337 3.82 16.15 7.66
N ASN A 338 3.84 17.19 8.48
CA ASN A 338 4.02 18.57 8.02
C ASN A 338 5.42 18.80 7.45
N THR A 339 6.45 18.23 8.08
CA THR A 339 7.83 18.31 7.58
C THR A 339 7.97 17.60 6.23
N LEU A 340 7.37 16.42 6.08
CA LEU A 340 7.36 15.68 4.82
C LEU A 340 6.72 16.48 3.69
N LYS A 341 5.54 17.06 3.92
CA LYS A 341 4.86 17.92 2.94
C LYS A 341 5.74 19.11 2.51
N GLN A 342 6.34 19.80 3.48
CA GLN A 342 7.22 20.93 3.21
C GLN A 342 8.44 20.53 2.39
N ASN A 343 9.12 19.45 2.79
CA ASN A 343 10.30 18.96 2.10
C ASN A 343 9.99 18.46 0.69
N LEU A 344 8.87 17.75 0.50
CA LEU A 344 8.40 17.31 -0.82
C LEU A 344 8.09 18.49 -1.74
N SER A 345 7.36 19.49 -1.22
CA SER A 345 7.07 20.71 -1.99
C SER A 345 8.34 21.48 -2.37
N GLN A 346 9.32 21.58 -1.45
CA GLN A 346 10.58 22.24 -1.75
C GLN A 346 11.43 21.45 -2.76
N ALA A 347 11.50 20.13 -2.59
CA ALA A 347 12.17 19.24 -3.54
C ALA A 347 11.54 19.35 -4.94
N TRP A 348 10.21 19.44 -5.02
CA TRP A 348 9.50 19.64 -6.27
C TRP A 348 9.84 20.96 -6.95
N LYS A 349 9.85 22.07 -6.20
CA LYS A 349 10.26 23.38 -6.73
C LYS A 349 11.69 23.35 -7.27
N ASN A 350 12.60 22.70 -6.56
CA ASN A 350 14.00 22.56 -6.99
C ASN A 350 14.11 21.70 -8.25
N TYR A 351 13.36 20.59 -8.32
CA TYR A 351 13.30 19.73 -9.50
C TYR A 351 12.81 20.49 -10.72
N LEU A 352 11.68 21.20 -10.59
CA LEU A 352 11.14 22.04 -11.67
C LEU A 352 12.14 23.13 -12.10
N ALA A 353 12.84 23.77 -11.16
CA ALA A 353 13.85 24.78 -11.49
C ALA A 353 15.05 24.22 -12.28
N GLN A 354 15.37 22.93 -12.12
CA GLN A 354 16.43 22.26 -12.87
C GLN A 354 15.98 21.79 -14.25
N GLN A 355 14.72 21.32 -14.37
CA GLN A 355 14.19 20.74 -15.60
C GLN A 355 13.56 21.77 -16.55
N LEU A 356 12.98 22.84 -16.01
CA LEU A 356 12.39 23.91 -16.79
C LEU A 356 13.47 24.89 -17.25
N ARG A 357 13.61 25.04 -18.57
CA ARG A 357 14.46 26.09 -19.14
C ARG A 357 13.96 27.48 -18.75
N SER A 358 14.89 28.42 -18.58
CA SER A 358 14.54 29.82 -18.34
C SER A 358 13.67 30.36 -19.47
N ARG A 359 12.48 30.87 -19.11
CA ARG A 359 11.50 31.43 -20.06
C ARG A 359 11.53 32.94 -19.98
N ASN A 360 11.81 33.59 -21.10
CA ASN A 360 11.59 35.03 -21.20
C ASN A 360 10.12 35.28 -21.58
N LYS A 361 9.29 35.60 -20.58
CA LYS A 361 7.86 35.88 -20.76
C LYS A 361 7.60 37.02 -21.76
N GLU A 362 8.51 38.00 -21.85
CA GLU A 362 8.38 39.10 -22.81
C GLU A 362 8.63 38.63 -24.25
N VAL A 363 9.60 37.73 -24.47
CA VAL A 363 9.81 37.09 -25.79
C VAL A 363 8.59 36.27 -26.20
N LEU A 364 8.01 35.49 -25.28
CA LEU A 364 6.83 34.68 -25.57
C LEU A 364 5.61 35.54 -25.91
N LYS A 365 5.42 36.70 -25.27
CA LYS A 365 4.38 37.67 -25.64
C LYS A 365 4.58 38.20 -27.06
N ILE A 366 5.81 38.53 -27.43
CA ILE A 366 6.11 39.00 -28.80
C ILE A 366 5.81 37.90 -29.82
N PHE A 367 6.17 36.65 -29.53
CA PHE A 367 5.84 35.52 -30.40
C PHE A 367 4.34 35.22 -30.49
N ALA A 368 3.56 35.54 -29.46
CA ALA A 368 2.10 35.39 -29.48
C ALA A 368 1.41 36.32 -30.50
N GLU A 369 2.04 37.43 -30.89
CA GLU A 369 1.54 38.34 -31.92
C GLU A 369 1.70 37.76 -33.34
N ILE A 370 2.55 36.74 -33.51
CA ILE A 370 2.79 36.09 -34.79
C ILE A 370 1.73 35.00 -35.01
N GLU A 371 0.83 35.20 -35.99
CA GLU A 371 -0.30 34.29 -36.27
C GLU A 371 0.14 32.83 -36.45
N SER A 372 1.27 32.59 -37.13
CA SER A 372 1.81 31.25 -37.40
C SER A 372 2.42 30.55 -36.19
N LEU A 373 2.66 31.27 -35.08
CA LEU A 373 3.22 30.74 -33.83
C LEU A 373 2.19 30.67 -32.68
N LYS A 374 1.02 31.32 -32.82
CA LYS A 374 -0.07 31.30 -31.83
C LYS A 374 -0.41 29.89 -31.31
N PRO A 375 -0.56 28.84 -32.16
CA PRO A 375 -0.85 27.50 -31.66
C PRO A 375 0.24 26.93 -30.75
N THR A 376 1.51 27.20 -31.06
CA THR A 376 2.65 26.76 -30.26
C THR A 376 2.69 27.49 -28.92
N ILE A 377 2.45 28.81 -28.90
CA ILE A 377 2.41 29.60 -27.67
C ILE A 377 1.25 29.16 -26.76
N GLN A 378 0.04 28.95 -27.31
CA GLN A 378 -1.10 28.44 -26.55
C GLN A 378 -0.82 27.04 -25.95
N ARG A 379 -0.11 26.18 -26.68
CA ARG A 379 0.32 24.88 -26.17
C ARG A 379 1.32 25.01 -25.02
N ILE A 380 2.30 25.91 -25.15
CA ILE A 380 3.27 26.22 -24.09
C ILE A 380 2.55 26.70 -22.82
N ASP A 381 1.63 27.66 -22.94
CA ASP A 381 0.86 28.19 -21.81
C ASP A 381 0.01 27.11 -21.13
N THR A 382 -0.61 26.23 -21.93
CA THR A 382 -1.42 25.12 -21.42
C THR A 382 -0.58 24.12 -20.63
N LEU A 383 0.57 23.70 -21.17
CA LEU A 383 1.48 22.76 -20.51
C LEU A 383 2.09 23.38 -19.25
N ASP A 384 2.46 24.66 -19.28
CA ASP A 384 2.98 25.35 -18.09
C ASP A 384 1.94 25.40 -16.97
N ARG A 385 0.69 25.76 -17.29
CA ARG A 385 -0.38 25.78 -16.29
C ARG A 385 -0.58 24.40 -15.65
N GLN A 386 -0.57 23.32 -16.44
CA GLN A 386 -0.69 21.96 -15.91
C GLN A 386 0.43 21.60 -14.93
N ILE A 387 1.66 22.08 -15.16
CA ILE A 387 2.79 21.86 -14.24
C ILE A 387 2.60 22.69 -12.95
N GLN A 388 2.17 23.94 -13.06
CA GLN A 388 2.02 24.85 -11.91
C GLN A 388 0.86 24.46 -10.97
N GLU A 389 -0.17 23.77 -11.47
CA GLU A 389 -1.30 23.29 -10.66
C GLU A 389 -0.89 22.13 -9.71
N ILE A 390 0.24 21.49 -9.95
CA ILE A 390 0.70 20.32 -9.19
C ILE A 390 1.60 20.77 -8.04
N GLU A 391 1.11 20.59 -6.81
CA GLU A 391 1.86 20.89 -5.57
C GLU A 391 3.16 20.07 -5.48
N PHE A 392 3.06 18.77 -5.76
CA PHE A 392 4.13 17.81 -5.99
C PHE A 392 3.51 16.45 -6.41
N PRO A 393 4.20 15.62 -7.21
CA PRO A 393 3.71 14.29 -7.59
C PRO A 393 3.49 13.37 -6.39
N LYS A 394 2.32 12.72 -6.31
CA LYS A 394 1.93 11.87 -5.17
C LYS A 394 2.43 10.44 -5.30
N ASN A 395 2.81 9.99 -6.50
CA ASN A 395 3.39 8.68 -6.77
C ASN A 395 4.29 8.71 -8.03
N SER A 396 4.88 7.57 -8.40
CA SER A 396 5.78 7.48 -9.57
C SER A 396 5.05 7.78 -10.88
N GLU A 397 3.81 7.32 -11.04
CA GLU A 397 3.04 7.51 -12.28
C GLU A 397 2.72 8.99 -12.52
N GLU A 398 2.29 9.71 -11.49
CA GLU A 398 2.07 11.15 -11.57
C GLU A 398 3.39 11.88 -11.89
N PHE A 399 4.51 11.42 -11.30
CA PHE A 399 5.82 11.99 -11.58
C PHE A 399 6.19 11.78 -13.06
N ASP A 400 6.07 10.55 -13.57
CA ASP A 400 6.32 10.20 -14.97
C ASP A 400 5.41 10.96 -15.93
N ARG A 401 4.16 11.19 -15.54
CA ARG A 401 3.21 12.01 -16.31
C ARG A 401 3.70 13.45 -16.39
N VAL A 402 4.15 14.04 -15.29
CA VAL A 402 4.66 15.42 -15.31
C VAL A 402 5.97 15.52 -16.09
N ASP A 403 6.84 14.52 -15.99
CA ASP A 403 8.07 14.48 -16.80
C ASP A 403 7.75 14.49 -18.30
N LYS A 404 6.74 13.75 -18.74
CA LYS A 404 6.25 13.80 -20.14
C LYS A 404 5.71 15.18 -20.51
N ILE A 405 5.02 15.87 -19.59
CA ILE A 405 4.52 17.24 -19.83
C ILE A 405 5.71 18.21 -19.96
N ILE A 406 6.74 18.08 -19.10
CA ILE A 406 7.97 18.87 -19.16
C ILE A 406 8.71 18.62 -20.47
N GLU A 407 8.81 17.38 -20.92
CA GLU A 407 9.42 17.02 -22.20
C GLU A 407 8.67 17.67 -23.38
N GLN A 408 7.34 17.56 -23.42
CA GLN A 408 6.52 18.21 -24.45
C GLN A 408 6.63 19.72 -24.43
N LEU A 409 6.73 20.32 -23.24
CA LEU A 409 6.95 21.76 -23.09
C LEU A 409 8.31 22.16 -23.67
N ASN A 410 9.36 21.41 -23.34
CA ASN A 410 10.71 21.62 -23.86
C ASN A 410 10.76 21.48 -25.39
N GLN A 411 10.13 20.45 -25.96
CA GLN A 411 10.02 20.28 -27.41
C GLN A 411 9.26 21.45 -28.08
N SER A 412 8.19 21.93 -27.43
CA SER A 412 7.43 23.09 -27.94
C SER A 412 8.29 24.36 -27.94
N LEU A 413 9.12 24.56 -26.91
CA LEU A 413 10.09 25.66 -26.85
C LEU A 413 11.21 25.52 -27.91
N ASP A 414 11.69 24.31 -28.18
CA ASP A 414 12.69 24.07 -29.24
C ASP A 414 12.15 24.40 -30.63
N SER A 415 10.88 24.08 -30.89
CA SER A 415 10.24 24.39 -32.18
C SER A 415 10.14 25.89 -32.49
N LEU A 416 10.20 26.75 -31.47
CA LEU A 416 10.29 28.21 -31.64
C LEU A 416 11.69 28.65 -32.09
N SER A 417 12.71 27.82 -31.85
CA SER A 417 14.13 28.14 -32.07
C SER A 417 14.71 27.52 -33.35
N SER A 418 14.18 26.42 -33.86
CA SER A 418 14.84 25.65 -34.94
C SER A 418 14.38 25.97 -36.36
N ASP A 419 13.09 26.25 -36.61
CA ASP A 419 12.57 26.08 -37.99
C ASP A 419 11.81 27.27 -38.59
N LYS A 420 11.58 28.37 -37.85
CA LYS A 420 10.74 29.49 -38.34
C LYS A 420 11.29 30.90 -38.16
N ILE A 421 12.35 31.07 -37.37
CA ILE A 421 12.88 32.39 -37.01
C ILE A 421 14.39 32.41 -37.24
N PRO A 422 14.92 33.25 -38.14
CA PRO A 422 16.36 33.39 -38.35
C PRO A 422 17.11 33.69 -37.05
N GLN A 423 18.32 33.15 -36.89
CA GLN A 423 19.10 33.29 -35.66
C GLN A 423 19.36 34.78 -35.29
N ASN A 424 19.57 35.63 -36.29
CA ASN A 424 19.77 37.07 -36.11
C ASN A 424 18.53 37.75 -35.52
N VAL A 425 17.33 37.34 -35.98
CA VAL A 425 16.04 37.81 -35.46
C VAL A 425 15.84 37.33 -34.03
N GLN A 426 16.16 36.07 -33.72
CA GLN A 426 16.06 35.54 -32.35
C GLN A 426 16.96 36.31 -31.39
N ASN A 427 18.21 36.59 -31.79
CA ASN A 427 19.16 37.33 -30.98
C ASN A 427 18.68 38.76 -30.72
N PHE A 428 18.15 39.42 -31.76
CA PHE A 428 17.54 40.75 -31.63
C PHE A 428 16.33 40.74 -30.68
N LEU A 429 15.39 39.81 -30.84
CA LEU A 429 14.19 39.72 -30.00
C LEU A 429 14.53 39.40 -28.54
N LYS A 430 15.52 38.53 -28.30
CA LYS A 430 16.04 38.25 -26.95
C LYS A 430 16.66 39.48 -26.30
N ALA A 431 17.44 40.26 -27.05
CA ALA A 431 18.03 41.51 -26.56
C ALA A 431 16.96 42.59 -26.29
N ALA A 432 16.01 42.74 -27.21
CA ALA A 432 14.91 43.69 -27.11
C ALA A 432 14.01 43.42 -25.90
N ALA A 433 13.76 42.14 -25.58
CA ALA A 433 12.94 41.72 -24.44
C ALA A 433 13.61 41.88 -23.07
N HIS A 434 14.94 42.05 -23.00
CA HIS A 434 15.66 42.17 -21.71
C HIS A 434 15.90 43.62 -21.27
N GLN A 435 16.74 44.36 -21.99
CA GLN A 435 17.16 45.72 -21.63
C GLN A 435 17.00 46.71 -22.80
N GLY A 436 16.45 46.24 -23.93
CA GLY A 436 16.50 46.91 -25.21
C GLY A 436 17.67 46.40 -26.06
N ALA A 437 17.44 46.25 -27.36
CA ALA A 437 18.47 45.90 -28.33
C ALA A 437 19.14 47.19 -28.85
N THR A 438 20.46 47.16 -29.03
CA THR A 438 21.15 48.26 -29.73
C THR A 438 20.72 48.30 -31.19
N LEU A 439 20.80 49.48 -31.82
CA LEU A 439 20.46 49.64 -33.23
C LEU A 439 21.33 48.76 -34.15
N ASP A 440 22.53 48.40 -33.72
CA ASP A 440 23.43 47.52 -34.47
C ASP A 440 22.86 46.09 -34.66
N LEU A 441 21.99 45.65 -33.75
CA LEU A 441 21.31 44.35 -33.85
C LEU A 441 20.10 44.39 -34.80
N LEU A 442 19.62 45.58 -35.19
CA LEU A 442 18.53 45.77 -36.16
C LEU A 442 19.09 45.76 -37.59
N THR A 443 19.65 44.63 -38.00
CA THR A 443 20.17 44.44 -39.36
C THR A 443 19.04 44.54 -40.40
N PRO A 444 19.34 44.77 -41.70
CA PRO A 444 18.32 44.78 -42.75
C PRO A 444 17.47 43.51 -42.76
N GLU A 445 18.10 42.34 -42.59
CA GLU A 445 17.43 41.04 -42.45
C GLU A 445 16.44 41.03 -41.28
N VAL A 446 16.86 41.50 -40.10
CA VAL A 446 15.98 41.56 -38.92
C VAL A 446 14.82 42.52 -39.16
N LYS A 447 15.08 43.67 -39.77
CA LYS A 447 14.07 44.68 -40.07
C LYS A 447 13.03 44.18 -41.08
N GLU A 448 13.46 43.56 -42.18
CA GLU A 448 12.58 42.97 -43.18
C GLU A 448 11.70 41.90 -42.54
N TRP A 449 12.31 40.99 -41.78
CA TRP A 449 11.58 39.92 -41.10
C TRP A 449 10.52 40.46 -40.12
N LEU A 450 10.85 41.49 -39.32
CA LEU A 450 9.90 42.14 -38.39
C LEU A 450 8.73 42.80 -39.12
N ILE A 451 8.95 43.36 -40.32
CA ILE A 451 7.91 43.98 -41.13
C ILE A 451 7.01 42.91 -41.74
N GLU A 452 7.59 41.86 -42.34
CA GLU A 452 6.86 40.74 -42.93
C GLU A 452 5.93 40.07 -41.91
N HIS A 453 6.38 39.95 -40.66
CA HIS A 453 5.62 39.33 -39.56
C HIS A 453 4.79 40.33 -38.76
N ARG A 454 4.69 41.60 -39.20
CA ARG A 454 3.90 42.68 -38.57
C ARG A 454 4.28 43.00 -37.12
N LEU A 455 5.52 42.76 -36.72
CA LEU A 455 6.03 42.99 -35.36
C LEU A 455 6.67 44.36 -35.16
N ALA A 456 6.91 45.11 -36.24
CA ALA A 456 7.54 46.43 -36.17
C ALA A 456 6.79 47.41 -35.24
N GLN A 457 5.46 47.25 -35.11
CA GLN A 457 4.62 48.09 -34.24
C GLN A 457 4.66 47.66 -32.77
N SER A 458 5.09 46.43 -32.47
CA SER A 458 5.17 45.86 -31.12
C SER A 458 6.46 46.27 -30.39
N LEU A 459 7.38 46.97 -31.06
CA LEU A 459 8.66 47.41 -30.54
C LEU A 459 8.72 48.94 -30.48
N ARG A 460 9.41 49.49 -29.48
CA ARG A 460 9.58 50.95 -29.31
C ARG A 460 11.06 51.30 -29.21
N ILE A 461 11.45 52.39 -29.88
CA ILE A 461 12.81 52.94 -29.76
C ILE A 461 12.84 53.86 -28.55
N ARG A 462 13.77 53.61 -27.63
CA ARG A 462 14.06 54.50 -26.51
C ARG A 462 15.31 55.30 -26.82
N LEU A 463 15.21 56.62 -26.78
CA LEU A 463 16.38 57.51 -26.79
C LEU A 463 16.88 57.60 -25.34
N THR A 464 18.06 57.06 -25.08
CA THR A 464 18.75 57.12 -23.78
C THR A 464 19.90 58.09 -23.81
#